data_AF-K4R350-F1
#
_entry.id   AF-K4R350-F1
#
_cell.length_a   1.000
_cell.length_b   1.000
_cell.length_c   1.000
_cell.angle_alpha   90.00
_cell.angle_beta   90.00
_cell.angle_gamma   90.00
#
_symmetry.space_group_name_H-M   'P 1'
#
loop_
_entity.id
_entity.type
_entity.pdbx_description
1 polymer ?
#
loop_
_entity_poly.entity_id
_entity_poly.type
_entity_poly.pdbx_seq_one_letter_code
_entity_poly.pdbx_strand_id
1 'polypeptide(L)'
;MATGTVITGVPPTPPYEPPRTSAVPFPPPPRMPSGPRRRSLFASAAGAVLLVGCSSAPDTDGTAGSPSAADRARARAARDSAGLVEHYDAVIAAHPGLAERLRPLRAEVVRHVAAFGGTASGTATPSASASPSVSVSPSAVPTDAKVALTELATAERTLADRRTEALLDLPGELARLLASVAAAGAAHVYLLTEGEA
;
A
#
# COMPACT_ATOMS: atom_id res chain seq x y z
N MET A 1 -43.67 54.76 -22.34
CA MET A 1 -44.39 53.53 -21.97
C MET A 1 -43.39 52.63 -21.27
N ALA A 2 -43.45 52.57 -19.94
CA ALA A 2 -42.53 51.80 -19.10
C ALA A 2 -43.19 50.47 -18.72
N THR A 3 -42.60 49.36 -19.17
CA THR A 3 -43.01 48.00 -18.80
C THR A 3 -42.24 47.59 -17.55
N GLY A 4 -42.93 47.57 -16.41
CA GLY A 4 -42.40 47.07 -15.14
C GLY A 4 -42.55 45.56 -15.04
N THR A 5 -41.44 44.85 -14.93
CA THR A 5 -41.39 43.41 -14.66
C THR A 5 -41.54 43.17 -13.15
N VAL A 6 -42.57 42.44 -12.76
CA VAL A 6 -42.83 42.03 -11.38
C VAL A 6 -41.92 40.85 -11.02
N ILE A 7 -41.04 41.04 -10.03
CA ILE A 7 -40.22 39.98 -9.44
C ILE A 7 -41.06 39.30 -8.35
N THR A 8 -41.46 38.06 -8.58
CA THR A 8 -42.10 37.21 -7.57
C THR A 8 -41.07 36.80 -6.51
N GLY A 9 -41.40 37.08 -5.24
CA GLY A 9 -40.55 36.82 -4.09
C GLY A 9 -40.35 35.33 -3.80
N VAL A 10 -39.11 34.98 -3.46
CA VAL A 10 -38.71 33.67 -2.92
C VAL A 10 -39.21 33.57 -1.47
N PRO A 11 -39.88 32.47 -1.05
CA PRO A 11 -40.31 32.31 0.34
C PRO A 11 -39.10 32.04 1.26
N PRO A 12 -39.12 32.52 2.52
CA PRO A 12 -38.03 32.26 3.47
C PRO A 12 -37.98 30.78 3.85
N THR A 13 -36.79 30.20 3.82
CA THR A 13 -36.54 28.83 4.32
C THR A 13 -36.64 28.81 5.85
N PRO A 14 -37.27 27.79 6.45
CA PRO A 14 -37.32 27.65 7.90
C PRO A 14 -35.90 27.43 8.48
N PRO A 15 -35.65 27.86 9.73
CA PRO A 15 -34.37 27.62 10.37
C PRO A 15 -34.12 26.12 10.59
N TYR A 16 -32.92 25.69 10.25
CA TYR A 16 -32.44 24.32 10.49
C TYR A 16 -32.19 24.11 11.99
N GLU A 17 -32.98 23.23 12.61
CA GLU A 17 -32.76 22.78 13.98
C GLU A 17 -31.91 21.49 13.95
N PRO A 18 -30.66 21.50 14.45
CA PRO A 18 -29.84 20.29 14.47
C PRO A 18 -30.38 19.28 15.49
N PRO A 19 -30.31 17.97 15.21
CA PRO A 19 -30.75 16.96 16.15
C PRO A 19 -29.90 17.03 17.44
N ARG A 20 -30.59 17.12 18.58
CA ARG A 20 -29.95 17.05 19.90
C ARG A 20 -29.27 15.69 20.05
N THR A 21 -27.94 15.68 19.98
CA THR A 21 -27.12 14.51 20.23
C THR A 21 -27.18 14.21 21.73
N SER A 22 -28.07 13.30 22.13
CA SER A 22 -27.98 12.69 23.45
C SER A 22 -26.68 11.89 23.51
N ALA A 23 -25.67 12.44 24.18
CA ALA A 23 -24.43 11.73 24.48
C ALA A 23 -24.75 10.59 25.44
N VAL A 24 -24.71 9.35 24.95
CA VAL A 24 -24.73 8.16 25.79
C VAL A 24 -23.39 8.05 26.52
N PRO A 25 -23.35 8.06 27.88
CA PRO A 25 -22.12 7.84 28.61
C PRO A 25 -21.62 6.42 28.37
N PHE A 26 -20.43 6.30 27.79
CA PHE A 26 -19.75 5.02 27.64
C PHE A 26 -19.33 4.51 29.03
N PRO A 27 -19.64 3.25 29.43
CA PRO A 27 -19.16 2.71 30.68
C PRO A 27 -17.62 2.50 30.62
N PRO A 28 -16.89 2.74 31.73
CA PRO A 28 -15.44 2.51 31.75
C PRO A 28 -15.12 1.01 31.62
N PRO A 29 -13.97 0.66 31.01
CA PRO A 29 -13.55 -0.73 30.86
C PRO A 29 -13.25 -1.39 32.23
N PRO A 30 -13.47 -2.70 32.37
CA PRO A 30 -13.14 -3.43 33.59
C PRO A 30 -11.62 -3.46 33.80
N ARG A 31 -11.17 -3.06 34.99
CA ARG A 31 -9.78 -3.24 35.41
C ARG A 31 -9.54 -4.70 35.76
N MET A 32 -8.62 -5.36 35.08
CA MET A 32 -8.20 -6.71 35.44
C MET A 32 -7.40 -6.71 36.76
N PRO A 33 -7.55 -7.75 37.60
CA PRO A 33 -6.83 -7.86 38.86
C PRO A 33 -5.34 -8.11 38.66
N SER A 34 -4.56 -7.38 39.44
CA SER A 34 -3.11 -7.48 39.58
C SER A 34 -2.71 -8.87 40.09
N GLY A 35 -1.97 -9.62 39.28
CA GLY A 35 -1.44 -10.94 39.62
C GLY A 35 -0.15 -10.87 40.47
N PRO A 36 0.18 -11.91 41.25
CA PRO A 36 1.13 -11.83 42.35
C PRO A 36 2.61 -11.82 41.94
N ARG A 37 3.37 -10.91 42.56
CA ARG A 37 4.85 -10.90 42.54
C ARG A 37 5.40 -12.17 43.20
N ARG A 38 6.26 -12.91 42.50
CA ARG A 38 7.10 -13.96 43.10
C ARG A 38 8.56 -13.77 42.70
N ARG A 39 9.24 -12.96 43.52
CA ARG A 39 10.68 -13.00 43.76
C ARG A 39 11.01 -14.30 44.48
N SER A 40 11.73 -15.21 43.83
CA SER A 40 12.43 -16.41 44.38
C SER A 40 12.59 -17.40 43.21
N LEU A 41 13.75 -17.86 42.74
CA LEU A 41 15.11 -17.96 43.26
C LEU A 41 16.06 -18.02 42.04
N PHE A 42 17.18 -17.30 42.08
CA PHE A 42 18.30 -17.51 41.16
C PHE A 42 19.05 -18.76 41.62
N ALA A 43 18.80 -19.89 40.98
CA ALA A 43 19.68 -21.06 41.03
C ALA A 43 20.50 -21.06 39.75
N SER A 44 21.77 -20.64 39.89
CA SER A 44 22.78 -20.67 38.84
C SER A 44 23.24 -22.11 38.64
N ALA A 45 23.03 -22.64 37.45
CA ALA A 45 23.70 -23.84 36.96
C ALA A 45 24.29 -23.50 35.58
N ALA A 46 25.62 -23.47 35.51
CA ALA A 46 26.35 -23.28 34.28
C ALA A 46 26.09 -24.46 33.33
N GLY A 47 25.58 -24.15 32.14
CA GLY A 47 25.41 -25.09 31.03
C GLY A 47 25.31 -24.30 29.74
N ALA A 48 26.40 -24.28 28.96
CA ALA A 48 26.44 -23.67 27.65
C ALA A 48 25.51 -24.42 26.69
N VAL A 49 24.38 -23.81 26.31
CA VAL A 49 23.60 -24.18 25.12
C VAL A 49 22.97 -22.91 24.53
N LEU A 50 22.93 -22.89 23.21
CA LEU A 50 22.66 -21.81 22.27
C LEU A 50 21.38 -20.99 22.55
N LEU A 51 21.42 -19.74 22.09
CA LEU A 51 20.29 -18.81 21.97
C LEU A 51 19.09 -19.48 21.27
N VAL A 52 18.05 -19.80 22.04
CA VAL A 52 16.70 -20.12 21.54
C VAL A 52 15.76 -19.01 22.04
N GLY A 53 15.25 -18.22 21.10
CA GLY A 53 14.26 -17.18 21.35
C GLY A 53 13.78 -16.56 20.03
N CYS A 54 12.61 -17.01 19.56
CA CYS A 54 11.90 -16.67 18.31
C CYS A 54 12.24 -17.45 17.03
N SER A 55 12.28 -18.79 17.10
CA SER A 55 12.15 -19.61 15.89
C SER A 55 11.13 -20.72 16.12
N SER A 56 10.00 -20.64 15.41
CA SER A 56 9.12 -21.79 15.18
C SER A 56 9.94 -22.88 14.51
N ALA A 57 9.92 -24.08 15.10
CA ALA A 57 10.71 -25.23 14.67
C ALA A 57 10.56 -25.51 13.16
N PRO A 58 11.65 -25.77 12.42
CA PRO A 58 11.53 -26.36 11.11
C PRO A 58 11.27 -27.85 11.28
N ASP A 59 10.07 -28.29 10.91
CA ASP A 59 9.85 -29.69 10.55
C ASP A 59 10.72 -29.99 9.33
N THR A 60 11.86 -30.67 9.56
CA THR A 60 12.69 -31.23 8.50
C THR A 60 12.16 -32.62 8.16
N ASP A 61 11.15 -32.68 7.29
CA ASP A 61 11.07 -33.69 6.24
C ASP A 61 10.01 -33.32 5.19
N GLY A 62 10.46 -33.13 3.95
CA GLY A 62 9.60 -32.91 2.80
C GLY A 62 10.20 -31.94 1.78
N THR A 63 10.81 -32.49 0.74
CA THR A 63 10.97 -31.96 -0.63
C THR A 63 10.57 -30.49 -0.80
N ALA A 64 11.51 -29.62 -1.22
CA ALA A 64 11.23 -28.24 -1.63
C ALA A 64 9.96 -28.17 -2.50
N GLY A 65 8.83 -27.89 -1.84
CA GLY A 65 7.52 -27.89 -2.47
C GLY A 65 7.39 -26.64 -3.33
N SER A 66 6.69 -26.77 -4.46
CA SER A 66 6.33 -25.60 -5.25
C SER A 66 5.61 -24.57 -4.38
N PRO A 67 5.92 -23.26 -4.51
CA PRO A 67 5.36 -22.21 -3.65
C PRO A 67 3.84 -22.21 -3.72
N SER A 68 3.15 -21.88 -2.62
CA SER A 68 1.69 -21.83 -2.58
C SER A 68 1.13 -20.73 -3.51
N ALA A 69 -0.17 -20.77 -3.80
CA ALA A 69 -0.82 -19.70 -4.58
C ALA A 69 -0.67 -18.33 -3.89
N ALA A 70 -0.77 -18.28 -2.56
CA ALA A 70 -0.57 -17.07 -1.77
C ALA A 70 0.88 -16.56 -1.84
N ASP A 71 1.87 -17.46 -1.81
CA ASP A 71 3.28 -17.09 -1.97
C ASP A 71 3.56 -16.50 -3.35
N ARG A 72 3.00 -17.13 -4.40
CA ARG A 72 3.10 -16.62 -5.77
C ARG A 72 2.43 -15.25 -5.93
N ALA A 73 1.27 -15.05 -5.30
CA ALA A 73 0.57 -13.77 -5.31
C ALA A 73 1.37 -12.68 -4.58
N ARG A 74 1.92 -12.98 -3.40
CA ARG A 74 2.81 -12.06 -2.67
C ARG A 74 4.06 -11.72 -3.49
N ALA A 75 4.72 -12.71 -4.08
CA ALA A 75 5.89 -12.49 -4.93
C ALA A 75 5.57 -11.70 -6.21
N ARG A 76 4.36 -11.85 -6.77
CA ARG A 76 3.88 -11.02 -7.87
C ARG A 76 3.64 -9.57 -7.42
N ALA A 77 2.94 -9.37 -6.30
CA ALA A 77 2.70 -8.04 -5.76
C ALA A 77 4.00 -7.28 -5.43
N ALA A 78 5.02 -7.97 -4.90
CA ALA A 78 6.35 -7.40 -4.69
C ALA A 78 7.01 -6.93 -6.00
N ARG A 79 7.01 -7.79 -7.03
CA ARG A 79 7.60 -7.48 -8.35
C ARG A 79 6.88 -6.34 -9.06
N ASP A 80 5.54 -6.37 -9.07
CA ASP A 80 4.76 -5.31 -9.70
C ASP A 80 4.97 -3.96 -8.98
N SER A 81 5.12 -3.98 -7.66
CA SER A 81 5.48 -2.77 -6.89
C SER A 81 6.89 -2.29 -7.21
N ALA A 82 7.85 -3.20 -7.42
CA ALA A 82 9.22 -2.85 -7.77
C ALA A 82 9.31 -2.22 -9.18
N GLY A 83 8.60 -2.79 -10.17
CA GLY A 83 8.51 -2.19 -11.50
C GLY A 83 7.89 -0.79 -11.48
N LEU A 84 6.95 -0.54 -10.56
CA LEU A 84 6.42 0.80 -10.36
C LEU A 84 7.45 1.76 -9.74
N VAL A 85 8.30 1.31 -8.81
CA VAL A 85 9.44 2.11 -8.29
C VAL A 85 10.36 2.52 -9.44
N GLU A 86 10.67 1.60 -10.36
CA GLU A 86 11.51 1.89 -11.53
C GLU A 86 10.87 2.95 -12.43
N HIS A 87 9.54 2.92 -12.63
CA HIS A 87 8.82 3.96 -13.37
C HIS A 87 8.91 5.33 -12.68
N TYR A 88 8.74 5.38 -11.35
CA TYR A 88 8.95 6.63 -10.59
C TYR A 88 10.38 7.14 -10.73
N ASP A 89 11.38 6.26 -10.65
CA ASP A 89 12.79 6.62 -10.80
C ASP A 89 13.09 7.18 -12.19
N ALA A 90 12.55 6.56 -13.24
CA ALA A 90 12.69 7.03 -14.61
C ALA A 90 12.07 8.42 -14.81
N VAL A 91 10.85 8.66 -14.28
CA VAL A 91 10.19 9.97 -14.37
C VAL A 91 10.98 11.04 -13.59
N ILE A 92 11.46 10.72 -12.38
CA ILE A 92 12.27 11.65 -11.58
C ILE A 92 13.60 12.00 -12.30
N ALA A 93 14.23 11.01 -12.94
CA ALA A 93 15.47 11.23 -13.69
C ALA A 93 15.25 12.10 -14.94
N ALA A 94 14.15 11.88 -15.67
CA ALA A 94 13.81 12.66 -16.86
C ALA A 94 13.29 14.07 -16.52
N HIS A 95 12.63 14.23 -15.36
CA HIS A 95 11.98 15.48 -14.94
C HIS A 95 12.40 15.90 -13.52
N PRO A 96 13.63 16.42 -13.32
CA PRO A 96 14.13 16.77 -11.99
C PRO A 96 13.26 17.78 -11.22
N GLY A 97 12.54 18.65 -11.93
CA GLY A 97 11.60 19.61 -11.33
C GLY A 97 10.40 18.96 -10.61
N LEU A 98 10.08 17.69 -10.92
CA LEU A 98 9.03 16.92 -10.26
C LEU A 98 9.54 16.13 -9.04
N ALA A 99 10.86 16.09 -8.81
CA ALA A 99 11.47 15.19 -7.83
C ALA A 99 10.93 15.39 -6.40
N GLU A 100 10.77 16.64 -5.96
CA GLU A 100 10.26 16.95 -4.61
C GLU A 100 8.83 16.43 -4.40
N ARG A 101 8.00 16.48 -5.45
CA ARG A 101 6.63 15.98 -5.41
C ARG A 101 6.57 14.45 -5.48
N LEU A 102 7.42 13.83 -6.29
CA LEU A 102 7.35 12.38 -6.57
C LEU A 102 8.10 11.52 -5.55
N ARG A 103 9.13 12.05 -4.87
CA ARG A 103 9.93 11.29 -3.89
C ARG A 103 9.11 10.70 -2.74
N PRO A 104 8.16 11.43 -2.10
CA PRO A 104 7.33 10.85 -1.05
C PRO A 104 6.47 9.68 -1.55
N LEU A 105 5.85 9.82 -2.73
CA LEU A 105 5.04 8.76 -3.34
C LEU A 105 5.90 7.53 -3.68
N ARG A 106 7.07 7.74 -4.29
CA ARG A 106 8.04 6.68 -4.56
C ARG A 106 8.47 5.95 -3.28
N ALA A 107 8.70 6.68 -2.18
CA ALA A 107 9.07 6.08 -0.90
C ALA A 107 7.96 5.16 -0.34
N GLU A 108 6.69 5.54 -0.49
CA GLU A 108 5.57 4.67 -0.15
C GLU A 108 5.52 3.41 -1.02
N VAL A 109 5.76 3.52 -2.33
CA VAL A 109 5.83 2.34 -3.21
C VAL A 109 6.99 1.41 -2.82
N VAL A 110 8.14 1.94 -2.40
CA VAL A 110 9.24 1.14 -1.84
C VAL A 110 8.81 0.41 -0.57
N ARG A 111 8.05 1.07 0.32
CA ARG A 111 7.49 0.42 1.51
C ARG A 111 6.50 -0.68 1.14
N HIS A 112 5.73 -0.53 0.07
CA HIS A 112 4.86 -1.59 -0.45
C HIS A 112 5.66 -2.81 -0.92
N VAL A 113 6.79 -2.61 -1.62
CA VAL A 113 7.70 -3.71 -2.00
C VAL A 113 8.16 -4.48 -0.75
N ALA A 114 8.60 -3.77 0.28
CA ALA A 114 9.04 -4.36 1.54
C ALA A 114 7.91 -5.09 2.29
N ALA A 115 6.68 -4.56 2.28
CA ALA A 115 5.52 -5.18 2.91
C ALA A 115 5.16 -6.54 2.29
N PHE A 116 5.45 -6.73 1.00
CA PHE A 116 5.31 -8.03 0.33
C PHE A 116 6.57 -8.91 0.45
N GLY A 117 7.60 -8.48 1.18
CA GLY A 117 8.84 -9.23 1.37
C GLY A 117 9.82 -9.12 0.21
N GLY A 118 9.63 -8.16 -0.70
CA GLY A 118 10.57 -7.87 -1.78
C GLY A 118 11.62 -6.84 -1.38
N THR A 119 12.63 -6.67 -2.24
CA THR A 119 13.58 -5.57 -2.18
C THR A 119 13.45 -4.70 -3.43
N ALA A 120 13.38 -3.39 -3.26
CA ALA A 120 13.30 -2.46 -4.39
C ALA A 120 14.63 -2.37 -5.18
N SER A 121 15.75 -2.86 -4.62
CA SER A 121 16.99 -3.04 -5.38
C SER A 121 16.84 -4.23 -6.33
N GLY A 122 16.77 -3.94 -7.62
CA GLY A 122 16.68 -4.90 -8.73
C GLY A 122 17.91 -5.80 -8.94
N THR A 123 18.61 -6.23 -7.89
CA THR A 123 19.57 -7.34 -8.03
C THR A 123 18.84 -8.66 -7.88
N ALA A 124 18.01 -8.97 -8.88
CA ALA A 124 17.63 -10.35 -9.14
C ALA A 124 18.87 -11.06 -9.67
N THR A 125 19.49 -11.94 -8.88
CA THR A 125 20.38 -12.96 -9.41
C THR A 125 19.58 -13.79 -10.42
N PRO A 126 19.98 -13.90 -11.70
CA PRO A 126 19.21 -14.64 -12.67
C PRO A 126 19.35 -16.14 -12.37
N SER A 127 18.32 -16.76 -11.81
CA SER A 127 18.17 -18.21 -11.89
C SER A 127 17.68 -18.53 -13.30
N ALA A 128 18.56 -19.12 -14.10
CA ALA A 128 18.34 -19.43 -15.50
C ALA A 128 17.11 -20.33 -15.71
N SER A 129 16.07 -19.79 -16.35
CA SER A 129 15.20 -20.53 -17.26
C SER A 129 14.55 -19.51 -18.20
N ALA A 130 15.20 -19.29 -19.34
CA ALA A 130 14.73 -18.36 -20.37
C ALA A 130 13.44 -18.89 -21.02
N SER A 131 12.36 -18.13 -20.89
CA SER A 131 11.26 -18.09 -21.86
C SER A 131 11.24 -16.68 -22.45
N PRO A 132 10.91 -16.49 -23.74
CA PRO A 132 10.95 -15.19 -24.37
C PRO A 132 9.76 -14.35 -23.88
N SER A 133 9.93 -13.68 -22.75
CA SER A 133 9.07 -12.54 -22.43
C SER A 133 9.56 -11.37 -23.27
N VAL A 134 8.66 -10.85 -24.09
CA VAL A 134 8.82 -9.62 -24.87
C VAL A 134 9.49 -8.59 -23.97
N SER A 135 10.76 -8.28 -24.25
CA SER A 135 11.41 -7.13 -23.65
C SER A 135 10.71 -5.92 -24.24
N VAL A 136 9.71 -5.44 -23.52
CA VAL A 136 9.22 -4.08 -23.72
C VAL A 136 10.40 -3.23 -23.30
N SER A 137 11.16 -2.74 -24.27
CA SER A 137 12.11 -1.64 -24.05
C SER A 137 11.42 -0.61 -23.16
N PRO A 138 12.08 -0.03 -22.15
CA PRO A 138 11.44 1.02 -21.36
C PRO A 138 10.92 2.05 -22.34
N SER A 139 9.59 2.19 -22.44
CA SER A 139 9.01 3.26 -23.23
C SER A 139 9.69 4.53 -22.76
N ALA A 140 10.35 5.22 -23.68
CA ALA A 140 11.08 6.42 -23.35
C ALA A 140 10.13 7.36 -22.61
N VAL A 141 10.53 7.83 -21.43
CA VAL A 141 9.71 8.76 -20.64
C VAL A 141 9.39 9.97 -21.51
N PRO A 142 8.11 10.38 -21.64
CA PRO A 142 7.74 11.55 -22.43
C PRO A 142 8.55 12.77 -22.02
N THR A 143 8.97 13.57 -23.00
CA THR A 143 9.70 14.84 -22.75
C THR A 143 8.79 15.92 -22.16
N ASP A 144 7.47 15.79 -22.34
CA ASP A 144 6.48 16.63 -21.69
C ASP A 144 6.19 16.11 -20.27
N ALA A 145 6.40 16.95 -19.27
CA ALA A 145 6.25 16.60 -17.86
C ALA A 145 4.80 16.23 -17.49
N LYS A 146 3.81 16.85 -18.13
CA LYS A 146 2.39 16.57 -17.87
C LYS A 146 2.01 15.21 -18.45
N VAL A 147 2.45 14.91 -19.67
CA VAL A 147 2.25 13.59 -20.27
C VAL A 147 2.92 12.50 -19.42
N ALA A 148 4.14 12.73 -18.93
CA ALA A 148 4.83 11.79 -18.05
C ALA A 148 4.07 11.53 -16.73
N LEU A 149 3.48 12.57 -16.12
CA LEU A 149 2.64 12.42 -14.93
C LEU A 149 1.34 11.65 -15.22
N THR A 150 0.69 11.93 -16.35
CA THR A 150 -0.52 11.21 -16.78
C THR A 150 -0.23 9.72 -17.02
N GLU A 151 0.89 9.39 -17.66
CA GLU A 151 1.32 8.00 -17.85
C GLU A 151 1.63 7.31 -16.52
N LEU A 152 2.33 7.98 -15.60
CA LEU A 152 2.61 7.46 -14.27
C LEU A 152 1.32 7.22 -13.46
N ALA A 153 0.37 8.15 -13.51
CA ALA A 153 -0.93 8.00 -12.87
C ALA A 153 -1.74 6.85 -13.47
N THR A 154 -1.64 6.64 -14.79
CA THR A 154 -2.27 5.50 -15.47
C THR A 154 -1.64 4.18 -15.03
N ALA A 155 -0.32 4.13 -14.87
CA ALA A 155 0.39 2.95 -14.36
C ALA A 155 -0.01 2.61 -12.92
N GLU A 156 -0.08 3.61 -12.03
CA GLU A 156 -0.59 3.43 -10.65
C GLU A 156 -2.03 2.91 -10.64
N ARG A 157 -2.94 3.54 -11.42
CA ARG A 157 -4.34 3.12 -11.51
C ARG A 157 -4.47 1.68 -12.00
N THR A 158 -3.80 1.36 -13.11
CA THR A 158 -3.82 0.00 -13.69
C THR A 158 -3.34 -1.05 -12.70
N LEU A 159 -2.34 -0.73 -11.88
CA LEU A 159 -1.85 -1.65 -10.87
C LEU A 159 -2.83 -1.76 -9.68
N ALA A 160 -3.40 -0.65 -9.21
CA ALA A 160 -4.41 -0.66 -8.15
C ALA A 160 -5.66 -1.46 -8.55
N ASP A 161 -6.11 -1.34 -9.80
CA ASP A 161 -7.27 -2.08 -10.34
C ASP A 161 -6.99 -3.58 -10.38
N ARG A 162 -5.85 -3.99 -10.95
CA ARG A 162 -5.43 -5.41 -10.96
C ARG A 162 -5.31 -6.00 -9.56
N ARG A 163 -4.82 -5.21 -8.59
CA ARG A 163 -4.75 -5.64 -7.18
C ARG A 163 -6.13 -5.83 -6.58
N THR A 164 -7.08 -4.95 -6.91
CA THR A 164 -8.47 -5.01 -6.44
C THR A 164 -9.19 -6.23 -7.01
N GLU A 165 -9.00 -6.53 -8.29
CA GLU A 165 -9.51 -7.75 -8.93
C GLU A 165 -8.97 -9.01 -8.26
N ALA A 166 -7.67 -9.05 -7.98
CA ALA A 166 -7.01 -10.19 -7.36
C ALA A 166 -7.47 -10.47 -5.90
N LEU A 167 -8.13 -9.53 -5.23
CA LEU A 167 -8.61 -9.73 -3.86
C LEU A 167 -9.58 -10.92 -3.73
N LEU A 168 -10.32 -11.21 -4.79
CA LEU A 168 -11.34 -12.27 -4.80
C LEU A 168 -10.75 -13.67 -4.63
N ASP A 169 -9.48 -13.84 -4.98
CA ASP A 169 -8.80 -15.14 -4.97
C ASP A 169 -7.83 -15.31 -3.79
N LEU A 170 -7.73 -14.31 -2.90
CA LEU A 170 -6.73 -14.27 -1.84
C LEU A 170 -7.33 -14.47 -0.44
N PRO A 171 -6.68 -15.28 0.42
CA PRO A 171 -7.17 -15.52 1.76
C PRO A 171 -6.76 -14.41 2.74
N GLY A 172 -7.69 -14.09 3.65
CA GLY A 172 -7.43 -13.48 4.96
C GLY A 172 -6.51 -12.26 4.92
N GLU A 173 -5.37 -12.37 5.60
CA GLU A 173 -4.46 -11.25 5.83
C GLU A 173 -3.79 -10.73 4.55
N LEU A 174 -3.50 -11.60 3.58
CA LEU A 174 -2.89 -11.18 2.33
C LEU A 174 -3.86 -10.32 1.51
N ALA A 175 -5.15 -10.67 1.48
CA ALA A 175 -6.17 -9.85 0.83
C ALA A 175 -6.28 -8.47 1.50
N ARG A 176 -6.28 -8.39 2.84
CA ARG A 176 -6.32 -7.11 3.57
C ARG A 176 -5.11 -6.23 3.27
N LEU A 177 -3.91 -6.82 3.26
CA LEU A 177 -2.69 -6.10 2.89
C LEU A 177 -2.79 -5.59 1.44
N LEU A 178 -3.19 -6.44 0.50
CA LEU A 178 -3.30 -6.06 -0.91
C LEU A 178 -4.36 -4.96 -1.13
N ALA A 179 -5.48 -5.02 -0.41
CA ALA A 179 -6.53 -4.01 -0.45
C ALA A 179 -6.03 -2.67 0.10
N SER A 180 -5.29 -2.67 1.20
CA SER A 180 -4.68 -1.46 1.75
C SER A 180 -3.70 -0.81 0.77
N VAL A 181 -2.88 -1.62 0.07
CA VAL A 181 -1.93 -1.11 -0.93
C VAL A 181 -2.65 -0.63 -2.20
N ALA A 182 -3.72 -1.29 -2.62
CA ALA A 182 -4.56 -0.83 -3.73
C ALA A 182 -5.22 0.52 -3.43
N ALA A 183 -5.74 0.70 -2.21
CA ALA A 183 -6.31 1.97 -1.76
C ALA A 183 -5.26 3.09 -1.69
N ALA A 184 -4.04 2.81 -1.22
CA ALA A 184 -2.94 3.77 -1.26
C ALA A 184 -2.57 4.16 -2.70
N GLY A 185 -2.52 3.20 -3.64
CA GLY A 185 -2.33 3.47 -5.07
C GLY A 185 -3.41 4.39 -5.64
N ALA A 186 -4.69 4.16 -5.31
CA ALA A 186 -5.77 5.05 -5.72
C ALA A 186 -5.61 6.49 -5.19
N ALA A 187 -5.12 6.65 -3.95
CA ALA A 187 -4.78 7.96 -3.40
C ALA A 187 -3.57 8.61 -4.11
N HIS A 188 -2.55 7.82 -4.50
CA HIS A 188 -1.43 8.33 -5.30
C HIS A 188 -1.91 8.85 -6.66
N VAL A 189 -2.80 8.13 -7.33
CA VAL A 189 -3.38 8.57 -8.62
C VAL A 189 -4.04 9.94 -8.47
N TYR A 190 -4.82 10.14 -7.41
CA TYR A 190 -5.44 11.43 -7.11
C TYR A 190 -4.38 12.54 -6.98
N LEU A 191 -3.35 12.32 -6.15
CA LEU A 191 -2.25 13.28 -5.94
C LEU A 191 -1.41 13.55 -7.21
N LEU A 192 -1.32 12.57 -8.12
CA LEU A 192 -0.65 12.74 -9.41
C LEU A 192 -1.49 13.60 -10.38
N THR A 193 -2.82 13.51 -10.30
CA THR A 193 -3.74 14.28 -11.16
C THR A 193 -4.06 15.69 -10.63
N GLU A 194 -4.06 15.92 -9.31
CA GLU A 194 -4.39 17.25 -8.75
C GLU A 194 -3.38 18.34 -9.06
N GLY A 195 -2.11 17.99 -9.30
CA GLY A 195 -1.09 18.96 -9.71
C GLY A 195 -1.21 19.44 -11.16
N GLU A 196 -2.26 19.03 -11.88
CA GLU A 196 -2.59 19.51 -13.23
C GLU A 196 -3.72 20.57 -13.25
N ALA A 197 -4.39 20.78 -12.12
CA ALA A 197 -5.48 21.74 -11.95
C ALA A 197 -4.96 23.13 -11.53
#